data_AF-A0A933Q2X7-F1
#
_entry.id   AF-A0A933Q2X7-F1
#
_cell.length_a   1.000
_cell.length_b   1.000
_cell.length_c   1.000
_cell.angle_alpha   90.00
_cell.angle_beta   90.00
_cell.angle_gamma   90.00
#
_symmetry.space_group_name_H-M   'P 1'
#
loop_
_entity.id
_entity.type
_entity.pdbx_description
1 polymer ?
#
loop_
_entity_poly.entity_id
_entity_poly.type
_entity_poly.pdbx_seq_one_letter_code
_entity_poly.pdbx_strand_id
1 'polypeptide(L)'
;MKKLLLIATMLALPAVAEDSRQLAKLTPQAQEVLRQEMLDNLIAINEILALVAANRIKEAGEVAETNLGRSAMGKNAKLPFEHRPGPQMPAAMHDLGRNGHMAASEFAAAAASGDRDRALAKLPGLTGNCVACHASYRTR
;
A
#
# COMPACT_ATOMS: atom_id res chain seq x y z
N MET A 1 -34.61 -27.30 -53.04
CA MET A 1 -34.76 -25.90 -52.57
C MET A 1 -34.01 -25.77 -51.23
N LYS A 2 -33.29 -24.67 -51.07
CA LYS A 2 -32.08 -24.48 -50.25
C LYS A 2 -32.27 -24.76 -48.75
N LYS A 3 -31.39 -25.62 -48.18
CA LYS A 3 -31.20 -25.73 -46.73
C LYS A 3 -30.41 -24.49 -46.28
N LEU A 4 -31.05 -23.59 -45.53
CA LEU A 4 -30.40 -22.42 -44.96
C LEU A 4 -29.69 -22.85 -43.67
N LEU A 5 -28.37 -22.98 -43.73
CA LEU A 5 -27.54 -23.26 -42.56
C LEU A 5 -27.36 -21.93 -41.79
N LEU A 6 -28.07 -21.76 -40.67
CA LEU A 6 -27.82 -20.66 -39.74
C LEU A 6 -26.54 -20.96 -38.95
N ILE A 7 -25.45 -20.31 -39.34
CA ILE A 7 -24.21 -20.28 -38.55
C ILE A 7 -24.43 -19.24 -37.44
N ALA A 8 -24.70 -19.72 -36.22
CA ALA A 8 -24.70 -18.89 -35.03
C ALA A 8 -23.24 -18.60 -34.65
N THR A 9 -22.74 -17.43 -35.06
CA THR A 9 -21.48 -16.88 -34.56
C THR A 9 -21.67 -16.50 -33.09
N MET A 10 -21.18 -17.34 -32.18
CA MET A 10 -20.97 -16.96 -30.78
C MET A 10 -19.88 -15.88 -30.74
N LEU A 11 -20.28 -14.60 -30.60
CA LEU A 11 -19.35 -13.56 -30.17
C LEU A 11 -18.96 -13.87 -28.72
N ALA A 12 -17.74 -14.33 -28.51
CA ALA A 12 -17.12 -14.33 -27.19
C ALA A 12 -16.90 -12.88 -26.78
N LEU A 13 -17.84 -12.31 -26.02
CA LEU A 13 -17.61 -11.06 -25.30
C LEU A 13 -16.48 -11.31 -24.29
N PRO A 14 -15.46 -10.44 -24.20
CA PRO A 14 -14.49 -10.54 -23.13
C PRO A 14 -15.25 -10.40 -21.81
N ALA A 15 -15.21 -11.43 -20.98
CA ALA A 15 -15.67 -11.33 -19.60
C ALA A 15 -14.72 -10.37 -18.88
N VAL A 16 -15.12 -9.10 -18.75
CA VAL A 16 -14.44 -8.16 -17.86
C VAL A 16 -14.75 -8.65 -16.45
N ALA A 17 -13.78 -9.31 -15.82
CA ALA A 17 -13.91 -9.69 -14.42
C ALA A 17 -14.13 -8.41 -13.59
N GLU A 18 -15.27 -8.32 -12.93
CA GLU A 18 -15.57 -7.19 -12.05
C GLU A 18 -14.56 -7.17 -10.88
N ASP A 19 -13.99 -5.99 -10.62
CA ASP A 19 -13.13 -5.79 -9.46
C ASP A 19 -13.98 -5.77 -8.19
N SER A 20 -13.96 -6.90 -7.48
CA SER A 20 -14.73 -7.14 -6.27
C SER A 20 -14.25 -6.33 -5.05
N ARG A 21 -13.14 -5.60 -5.15
CA ARG A 21 -12.63 -4.75 -4.06
C ARG A 21 -13.58 -3.62 -3.74
N GLN A 22 -13.64 -3.26 -2.46
CA GLN A 22 -14.44 -2.15 -2.00
C GLN A 22 -13.89 -0.83 -2.55
N LEU A 23 -14.75 -0.05 -3.20
CA LEU A 23 -14.41 1.31 -3.62
C LEU A 23 -14.34 2.25 -2.40
N ALA A 24 -13.15 2.76 -2.11
CA ALA A 24 -12.96 3.87 -1.19
C ALA A 24 -13.35 5.18 -1.87
N LYS A 25 -14.43 5.81 -1.39
CA LYS A 25 -14.99 7.04 -1.97
C LYS A 25 -14.20 8.27 -1.54
N LEU A 26 -13.04 8.45 -2.16
CA LEU A 26 -12.16 9.60 -1.97
C LEU A 26 -12.46 10.68 -3.02
N THR A 27 -12.32 11.95 -2.65
CA THR A 27 -12.30 13.05 -3.61
C THR A 27 -11.12 12.87 -4.60
N PRO A 28 -11.18 13.44 -5.81
CA PRO A 28 -10.05 13.38 -6.75
C PRO A 28 -8.72 13.88 -6.16
N GLN A 29 -8.77 14.92 -5.33
CA GLN A 29 -7.60 15.49 -4.67
C GLN A 29 -7.00 14.54 -3.64
N ALA A 30 -7.83 13.92 -2.80
CA ALA A 30 -7.37 12.93 -1.82
C ALA A 30 -6.85 11.65 -2.50
N GLN A 31 -7.42 11.24 -3.63
CA GLN A 31 -6.87 10.13 -4.42
C GLN A 31 -5.45 10.42 -4.90
N GLU A 32 -5.19 11.65 -5.35
CA GLU A 32 -3.87 12.03 -5.85
C GLU A 32 -2.83 12.12 -4.72
N VAL A 33 -3.20 12.72 -3.59
CA VAL A 33 -2.36 12.73 -2.39
C VAL A 33 -2.05 11.31 -1.93
N LEU A 34 -3.05 10.43 -1.88
CA LEU A 34 -2.85 9.03 -1.53
C LEU A 34 -1.96 8.30 -2.52
N ARG A 35 -2.15 8.51 -3.83
CA ARG A 35 -1.31 7.91 -4.88
C ARG A 35 0.15 8.30 -4.71
N GLN A 36 0.42 9.58 -4.45
CA GLN A 36 1.78 10.05 -4.22
C GLN A 36 2.36 9.46 -2.93
N GLU A 37 1.59 9.45 -1.85
CA GLU A 37 2.00 8.84 -0.58
C GLU A 37 2.34 7.35 -0.73
N MET A 38 1.55 6.59 -1.51
CA MET A 38 1.85 5.17 -1.79
C MET A 38 3.12 5.00 -2.65
N LEU A 39 3.38 5.89 -3.60
CA LEU A 39 4.61 5.87 -4.39
C LEU A 39 5.84 6.15 -3.51
N ASP A 40 5.78 7.17 -2.65
CA ASP A 40 6.85 7.49 -1.70
C ASP A 40 7.11 6.29 -0.76
N ASN A 41 6.05 5.63 -0.31
CA ASN A 41 6.18 4.45 0.55
C ASN A 41 6.88 3.29 -0.18
N LEU A 42 6.60 3.07 -1.47
CA LEU A 42 7.28 2.05 -2.27
C LEU A 42 8.78 2.37 -2.45
N ILE A 43 9.13 3.64 -2.64
CA ILE A 43 10.53 4.08 -2.72
C ILE A 43 11.25 3.75 -1.40
N ALA A 44 10.65 4.10 -0.26
CA ALA A 44 11.22 3.81 1.05
C ALA A 44 11.38 2.31 1.31
N ILE A 45 10.38 1.48 0.94
CA ILE A 45 10.49 0.00 1.03
C ILE A 45 11.69 -0.49 0.23
N ASN A 46 11.86 -0.03 -1.02
CA ASN A 46 12.97 -0.46 -1.86
C ASN A 46 14.33 -0.06 -1.26
N GLU A 47 14.43 1.14 -0.70
CA GLU A 47 15.64 1.59 0.00
C GLU A 47 15.96 0.73 1.23
N ILE A 48 14.95 0.44 2.06
CA ILE A 48 15.10 -0.47 3.22
C ILE A 48 15.62 -1.84 2.77
N LEU A 49 15.05 -2.41 1.72
CA LEU A 49 15.48 -3.71 1.20
C LEU A 49 16.92 -3.68 0.68
N ALA A 50 17.31 -2.61 -0.03
CA ALA A 50 18.68 -2.43 -0.50
C ALA A 50 19.68 -2.33 0.66
N LEU A 51 19.34 -1.58 1.72
CA LEU A 51 20.18 -1.46 2.92
C LEU A 51 20.30 -2.79 3.67
N VAL A 52 19.20 -3.53 3.82
CA VAL A 52 19.22 -4.88 4.42
C VAL A 52 20.08 -5.84 3.60
N ALA A 53 19.96 -5.80 2.27
CA ALA A 53 20.80 -6.61 1.39
C ALA A 53 22.29 -6.29 1.55
N ALA A 54 22.64 -5.02 1.76
CA ALA A 54 24.01 -4.56 2.05
C ALA A 54 24.45 -4.75 3.51
N ASN A 55 23.65 -5.42 4.35
CA ASN A 55 23.89 -5.59 5.79
C ASN A 55 23.99 -4.28 6.60
N ARG A 56 23.43 -3.19 6.07
CA ARG A 56 23.33 -1.86 6.71
C ARG A 56 22.06 -1.76 7.54
N ILE A 57 21.94 -2.62 8.56
CA ILE A 57 20.68 -2.86 9.27
C ILE A 57 20.21 -1.61 10.04
N LYS A 58 21.09 -0.92 10.76
CA LYS A 58 20.73 0.28 11.52
C LYS A 58 20.16 1.37 10.61
N GLU A 59 20.82 1.61 9.49
CA GLU A 59 20.41 2.60 8.48
C GLU A 59 19.06 2.22 7.84
N ALA A 60 18.83 0.93 7.59
CA ALA A 60 17.52 0.46 7.15
C ALA A 60 16.42 0.80 8.15
N GLY A 61 16.71 0.67 9.45
CA GLY A 61 15.80 1.08 10.52
C GLY A 61 15.52 2.57 10.56
N GLU A 62 16.53 3.40 10.34
CA GLU A 62 16.39 4.87 10.29
C GLU A 62 15.50 5.31 9.11
N VAL A 63 15.70 4.73 7.93
CA VAL A 63 14.85 4.96 6.75
C VAL A 63 13.41 4.52 7.03
N ALA A 64 13.23 3.35 7.65
CA ALA A 64 11.90 2.86 8.01
C ALA A 64 11.17 3.80 8.95
N GLU A 65 11.80 4.27 10.04
CA GLU A 65 11.15 5.17 10.99
C GLU A 65 10.84 6.54 10.36
N THR A 66 11.81 7.11 9.63
CA THR A 66 11.70 8.46 9.07
C THR A 66 10.63 8.56 8.01
N ASN A 67 10.54 7.57 7.12
CA ASN A 67 9.71 7.64 5.92
C ASN A 67 8.38 6.87 6.05
N LEU A 68 8.36 5.80 6.85
CA LEU A 68 7.21 4.92 6.98
C LEU A 68 6.69 4.83 8.42
N GLY A 69 7.51 5.09 9.43
CA GLY A 69 7.18 4.89 10.84
C GLY A 69 6.15 5.86 11.39
N ARG A 70 5.95 5.80 12.71
CA ARG A 70 5.08 6.75 13.44
C ARG A 70 5.52 8.19 13.24
N SER A 71 6.81 8.45 13.07
CA SER A 71 7.34 9.78 12.78
C SER A 71 6.79 10.38 11.48
N ALA A 72 6.46 9.53 10.49
CA ALA A 72 5.84 9.95 9.23
C ALA A 72 4.30 9.99 9.29
N MET A 73 3.68 9.45 10.35
CA MET A 73 2.24 9.34 10.48
C MET A 73 1.58 10.73 10.52
N GLY A 74 0.55 10.91 9.70
CA GLY A 74 -0.20 12.17 9.67
C GLY A 74 0.48 13.29 8.90
N LYS A 75 1.47 13.00 8.04
CA LYS A 75 2.10 13.99 7.14
C LYS A 75 1.09 14.84 6.34
N ASN A 76 -0.06 14.24 6.01
CA ASN A 76 -1.13 14.87 5.26
C ASN A 76 -2.22 15.55 6.13
N ALA A 77 -2.10 15.53 7.46
CA ALA A 77 -3.15 15.99 8.38
C ALA A 77 -3.41 17.51 8.34
N LYS A 78 -2.46 18.31 7.83
CA LYS A 78 -2.57 19.77 7.73
C LYS A 78 -3.14 20.27 6.40
N LEU A 79 -3.29 19.41 5.39
CA LEU A 79 -3.87 19.78 4.09
C LEU A 79 -5.33 20.24 4.24
N PRO A 80 -5.96 20.88 3.25
CA PRO A 80 -7.42 21.05 3.25
C PRO A 80 -8.17 19.71 3.34
N PHE A 81 -9.37 19.66 3.93
CA PHE A 81 -10.07 18.38 4.19
C PHE A 81 -10.26 17.52 2.94
N GLU A 82 -10.61 18.16 1.82
CA GLU A 82 -10.78 17.52 0.52
C GLU A 82 -9.49 16.92 -0.04
N HIS A 83 -8.32 17.28 0.48
CA HIS A 83 -7.03 16.69 0.10
C HIS A 83 -6.58 15.59 1.08
N ARG A 84 -7.22 15.44 2.25
CA ARG A 84 -6.80 14.48 3.29
C ARG A 84 -7.35 13.08 3.01
N PRO A 85 -6.51 12.07 2.71
CA PRO A 85 -7.02 10.73 2.44
C PRO A 85 -7.60 10.06 3.69
N GLY A 86 -6.89 10.12 4.82
CA GLY A 86 -7.23 9.37 6.05
C GLY A 86 -8.68 9.55 6.52
N PRO A 87 -9.19 10.78 6.72
CA PRO A 87 -10.58 11.01 7.14
C PRO A 87 -11.66 10.57 6.14
N GLN A 88 -11.29 10.37 4.86
CA GLN A 88 -12.22 9.98 3.80
C GLN A 88 -12.22 8.46 3.53
N MET A 89 -11.21 7.73 4.04
CA MET A 89 -11.12 6.28 3.89
C MET A 89 -12.18 5.55 4.74
N PRO A 90 -12.66 4.37 4.30
CA PRO A 90 -13.36 3.45 5.20
C PRO A 90 -12.51 3.17 6.46
N ALA A 91 -13.15 3.03 7.62
CA ALA A 91 -12.45 2.88 8.90
C ALA A 91 -11.40 1.76 8.88
N ALA A 92 -11.75 0.59 8.35
CA ALA A 92 -10.81 -0.54 8.24
C ALA A 92 -9.63 -0.25 7.28
N MET A 93 -9.83 0.53 6.21
CA MET A 93 -8.73 0.96 5.34
C MET A 93 -7.80 1.94 6.04
N HIS A 94 -8.37 2.90 6.79
CA HIS A 94 -7.58 3.84 7.59
C HIS A 94 -6.76 3.11 8.66
N ASP A 95 -7.31 2.08 9.30
CA ASP A 95 -6.61 1.24 10.27
C ASP A 95 -5.43 0.50 9.67
N LEU A 96 -5.55 -0.04 8.46
CA LEU A 96 -4.42 -0.62 7.73
C LEU A 96 -3.30 0.39 7.52
N GLY A 97 -3.63 1.64 7.14
CA GLY A 97 -2.66 2.72 7.02
C GLY A 97 -1.93 3.01 8.33
N ARG A 98 -2.69 3.15 9.43
CA ARG A 98 -2.12 3.36 10.77
C ARG A 98 -1.23 2.20 11.19
N ASN A 99 -1.68 0.96 11.00
CA ASN A 99 -0.92 -0.24 11.33
C ASN A 99 0.35 -0.39 10.49
N GLY A 100 0.36 0.08 9.23
CA GLY A 100 1.56 0.16 8.41
C GLY A 100 2.67 0.98 9.07
N HIS A 101 2.32 2.16 9.60
CA HIS A 101 3.27 3.00 10.34
C HIS A 101 3.79 2.32 11.62
N MET A 102 2.93 1.61 12.32
CA MET A 102 3.31 0.88 13.54
C MET A 102 4.32 -0.23 13.21
N ALA A 103 4.07 -1.00 12.16
CA ALA A 103 4.94 -2.07 11.71
C ALA A 103 6.32 -1.55 11.26
N ALA A 104 6.36 -0.40 10.58
CA ALA A 104 7.61 0.27 10.22
C ALA A 104 8.43 0.68 11.46
N SER A 105 7.79 1.26 12.48
CA SER A 105 8.48 1.56 13.75
C SER A 105 8.94 0.31 14.49
N GLU A 106 8.19 -0.79 14.44
CA GLU A 106 8.63 -2.07 15.03
C GLU A 106 9.85 -2.64 14.31
N PHE A 107 9.89 -2.56 12.98
CA PHE A 107 11.07 -2.92 12.20
C PHE A 107 12.25 -2.01 12.57
N ALA A 108 12.05 -0.70 12.65
CA ALA A 108 13.10 0.25 13.04
C ALA A 108 13.67 -0.05 14.43
N ALA A 109 12.81 -0.33 15.41
CA ALA A 109 13.22 -0.71 16.76
C ALA A 109 14.00 -2.04 16.78
N ALA A 110 13.61 -3.02 15.96
CA ALA A 110 14.36 -4.27 15.80
C ALA A 110 15.73 -4.05 15.15
N ALA A 111 15.80 -3.15 14.17
CA ALA A 111 17.01 -2.82 13.42
C ALA A 111 18.01 -1.94 14.21
N ALA A 112 17.56 -1.23 15.25
CA ALA A 112 18.37 -0.28 16.02
C ALA A 112 19.65 -0.88 16.63
N SER A 113 19.63 -2.16 17.04
CA SER A 113 20.83 -2.85 17.53
C SER A 113 21.82 -3.23 16.42
N GLY A 114 21.37 -3.28 15.16
CA GLY A 114 22.10 -3.87 14.04
C GLY A 114 21.94 -5.39 13.91
N ASP A 115 21.10 -6.00 14.75
CA ASP A 115 20.79 -7.43 14.69
C ASP A 115 19.98 -7.75 13.41
N ARG A 116 20.66 -8.39 12.46
CA ARG A 116 20.09 -8.74 11.16
C ARG A 116 18.91 -9.68 11.30
N ASP A 117 19.02 -10.75 12.09
CA ASP A 117 17.98 -11.77 12.16
C ASP A 117 16.72 -11.22 12.81
N ARG A 118 16.89 -10.40 13.86
CA ARG A 118 15.77 -9.71 14.50
C ARG A 118 15.08 -8.73 13.54
N ALA A 119 15.83 -8.00 12.72
CA ALA A 119 15.27 -7.10 11.71
C ALA A 119 14.56 -7.87 10.58
N LEU A 120 15.17 -8.95 10.07
CA LEU A 120 14.59 -9.81 9.03
C LEU A 120 13.26 -10.42 9.48
N ALA A 121 13.14 -10.81 10.75
CA ALA A 121 11.88 -11.33 11.31
C ALA A 121 10.72 -10.31 11.25
N LYS A 122 11.02 -9.01 11.11
CA LYS A 122 10.02 -7.94 10.98
C LYS A 122 9.73 -7.51 9.54
N LEU A 123 10.54 -7.92 8.56
CA LEU A 123 10.35 -7.52 7.15
C LEU A 123 8.95 -7.82 6.58
N PRO A 124 8.31 -8.98 6.84
CA PRO A 124 6.96 -9.23 6.33
C PRO A 124 5.93 -8.19 6.82
N GLY A 125 6.15 -7.59 7.98
CA GLY A 125 5.30 -6.53 8.52
C GLY A 125 5.31 -5.24 7.71
N LEU A 126 6.41 -4.95 6.99
CA LEU A 126 6.54 -3.73 6.18
C LEU A 126 5.59 -3.72 4.97
N THR A 127 5.27 -4.89 4.41
CA THR A 127 4.41 -5.02 3.23
C THR A 127 3.05 -5.61 3.53
N GLY A 128 2.84 -6.24 4.70
CA GLY A 128 1.58 -6.90 5.05
C GLY A 128 0.35 -5.99 4.95
N ASN A 129 0.43 -4.77 5.47
CA ASN A 129 -0.67 -3.79 5.36
C ASN A 129 -0.86 -3.28 3.93
N CYS A 130 0.21 -3.18 3.13
CA CYS A 130 0.11 -2.86 1.71
C CYS A 130 -0.70 -3.94 0.99
N VAL A 131 -0.33 -5.21 1.17
CA VAL A 131 -1.04 -6.35 0.57
C VAL A 131 -2.51 -6.36 0.97
N ALA A 132 -2.82 -6.22 2.27
CA ALA A 132 -4.19 -6.20 2.76
C ALA A 132 -5.01 -5.05 2.15
N CYS A 133 -4.43 -3.85 2.06
CA CYS A 133 -5.10 -2.69 1.48
C CYS A 133 -5.37 -2.88 -0.02
N HIS A 134 -4.34 -3.27 -0.78
CA HIS A 134 -4.45 -3.46 -2.22
C HIS A 134 -5.33 -4.64 -2.63
N ALA A 135 -5.44 -5.66 -1.78
CA ALA A 135 -6.33 -6.81 -1.99
C ALA A 135 -7.80 -6.50 -1.64
N SER A 136 -8.06 -5.50 -0.77
CA SER A 136 -9.42 -5.23 -0.26
C SER A 136 -10.06 -4.00 -0.86
N TYR A 137 -9.26 -3.01 -1.28
CA TYR A 137 -9.75 -1.70 -1.69
C TYR A 137 -9.26 -1.29 -3.08
N ARG A 138 -10.12 -0.52 -3.75
CA ARG A 138 -9.77 0.27 -4.92
C ARG A 138 -10.13 1.73 -4.67
N THR A 139 -9.39 2.64 -5.29
CA THR A 139 -9.62 4.09 -5.17
C THR A 139 -10.17 4.70 -6.45
N ARG A 140 -10.32 3.89 -7.50
CA ARG A 140 -10.84 4.22 -8.84
C ARG A 140 -11.65 3.06 -9.37
#